data_AF-A0A7S2AXY2-F1
#
_entry.id   AF-A0A7S2AXY2-F1
#
_cell.length_a   1.000
_cell.length_b   1.000
_cell.length_c   1.000
_cell.angle_alpha   90.00
_cell.angle_beta   90.00
_cell.angle_gamma   90.00
#
_symmetry.space_group_name_H-M   'P 1'
#
loop_
_entity.id
_entity.type
_entity.pdbx_description
1 polymer ?
#
loop_
_entity_poly.entity_id
_entity_poly.type
_entity_poly.pdbx_seq_one_letter_code
_entity_poly.pdbx_strand_id
1 'polypeptide(L)'
;GKDGPGKHSTSIPNEGVAEERNNNNKMVQSPLNGSVKSGVGLLQVERASSGRASCRACKEKISKDAYRVGMQAWASGRQVTVWQHPLCFVRGAVRVEKVDRG
;
A
#
# COMPACT_ATOMS: atom_id res chain seq x y z
N GLY A 1 -47.46 10.92 -1.51
CA GLY A 1 -46.66 10.89 -0.27
C GLY A 1 -45.46 10.03 -0.51
N LYS A 2 -44.30 10.37 0.06
CA LYS A 2 -43.01 9.71 -0.17
C LYS A 2 -42.82 8.63 0.89
N ASP A 3 -42.73 7.36 0.51
CA ASP A 3 -42.32 6.28 1.42
C ASP A 3 -40.95 5.76 0.99
N GLY A 4 -39.92 6.25 1.68
CA GLY A 4 -38.53 5.79 1.52
C GLY A 4 -38.22 4.67 2.52
N PRO A 5 -37.41 3.67 2.17
CA PRO A 5 -37.01 2.64 3.12
C PRO A 5 -36.04 3.22 4.17
N GLY A 6 -36.42 3.03 5.44
CA GLY A 6 -35.73 3.50 6.64
C GLY A 6 -34.33 2.92 6.79
N LYS A 7 -33.41 3.80 7.19
CA LYS A 7 -32.02 3.50 7.48
C LYS A 7 -31.95 2.97 8.91
N HIS A 8 -31.72 1.67 9.09
CA HIS A 8 -31.38 1.14 10.41
C HIS A 8 -29.91 1.43 10.69
N SER A 9 -29.66 2.55 11.37
CA SER A 9 -28.39 2.86 12.01
C SER A 9 -28.25 2.02 13.27
N THR A 10 -27.44 0.98 13.24
CA THR A 10 -26.88 0.38 14.46
C THR A 10 -25.60 1.13 14.81
N SER A 11 -25.75 2.08 15.73
CA SER A 11 -24.67 2.76 16.44
C SER A 11 -24.01 1.78 17.42
N ILE A 12 -22.77 1.39 17.15
CA ILE A 12 -21.89 0.75 18.15
C ILE A 12 -21.13 1.87 18.88
N PRO A 13 -21.19 1.96 20.22
CA PRO A 13 -20.37 2.90 20.97
C PRO A 13 -18.89 2.49 20.90
N ASN A 14 -18.03 3.43 20.52
CA ASN A 14 -16.58 3.26 20.54
C ASN A 14 -16.07 3.65 21.93
N GLU A 15 -16.00 2.69 22.84
CA GLU A 15 -15.36 2.88 24.14
C GLU A 15 -13.85 3.04 23.92
N GLY A 16 -13.34 4.21 24.32
CA GLY A 16 -11.93 4.55 24.25
C GLY A 16 -11.13 3.67 25.20
N VAL A 17 -10.24 2.85 24.63
CA VAL A 17 -9.14 2.25 25.36
C VAL A 17 -7.86 3.00 25.02
N ALA A 18 -7.20 3.42 26.10
CA ALA A 18 -6.02 4.26 26.11
C ALA A 18 -4.83 3.62 25.39
N GLU A 19 -3.97 4.53 24.96
CA GLU A 19 -2.73 4.33 24.23
C GLU A 19 -1.70 3.55 25.05
N GLU A 20 -1.23 2.41 24.54
CA GLU A 20 -0.05 1.72 25.08
C GLU A 20 1.01 1.57 23.98
N ARG A 21 1.98 2.47 23.98
CA ARG A 21 3.13 2.45 23.06
C ARG A 21 4.13 1.40 23.54
N ASN A 22 3.95 0.15 23.13
CA ASN A 22 5.01 -0.87 23.25
C ASN A 22 5.86 -0.89 21.97
N ASN A 23 7.03 -0.27 22.06
CA ASN A 23 8.00 -0.17 21.00
C ASN A 23 9.00 -1.33 21.11
N ASN A 24 8.66 -2.51 20.57
CA ASN A 24 9.57 -3.65 20.49
C ASN A 24 9.31 -4.55 19.28
N ASN A 25 9.19 -3.96 18.08
CA ASN A 25 9.25 -4.75 16.86
C ASN A 25 10.72 -4.83 16.39
N LYS A 26 11.48 -5.73 17.01
CA LYS A 26 12.80 -6.14 16.53
C LYS A 26 12.59 -6.83 15.18
N MET A 27 12.71 -6.05 14.11
CA MET A 27 12.70 -6.54 12.74
C MET A 27 13.80 -7.59 12.63
N VAL A 28 13.39 -8.86 12.56
CA VAL A 28 14.31 -9.98 12.38
C VAL A 28 14.89 -9.83 10.98
N GLN A 29 16.06 -9.23 10.89
CA GLN A 29 16.85 -9.22 9.67
C GLN A 29 17.24 -10.67 9.42
N SER A 30 16.56 -11.30 8.48
CA SER A 30 17.03 -12.57 7.91
C SER A 30 18.34 -12.28 7.18
N PRO A 31 19.42 -13.04 7.43
CA PRO A 31 20.70 -12.75 6.81
C PRO A 31 20.64 -13.15 5.34
N LEU A 32 20.46 -12.18 4.46
CA LEU A 32 20.78 -12.32 3.04
C LEU A 32 22.31 -12.31 2.93
N ASN A 33 22.88 -13.48 3.10
CA ASN A 33 24.27 -13.83 2.88
C ASN A 33 24.61 -13.77 1.38
N GLY A 34 24.70 -12.54 0.87
CA GLY A 34 25.23 -12.21 -0.43
C GLY A 34 25.36 -10.69 -0.47
N SER A 35 26.58 -10.19 -0.68
CA SER A 35 26.87 -8.76 -0.80
C SER A 35 26.30 -8.25 -2.13
N VAL A 36 24.97 -8.15 -2.22
CA VAL A 36 24.31 -7.33 -3.23
C VAL A 36 24.65 -5.90 -2.84
N LYS A 37 25.38 -5.18 -3.71
CA LYS A 37 25.47 -3.73 -3.56
C LYS A 37 24.05 -3.24 -3.38
N SER A 38 23.77 -2.63 -2.23
CA SER A 38 22.46 -2.11 -1.84
C SER A 38 22.08 -1.01 -2.82
N GLY A 39 21.70 -1.39 -4.03
CA GLY A 39 21.10 -0.52 -5.02
C GLY A 39 19.85 0.04 -4.37
N VAL A 40 19.69 1.35 -4.45
CA VAL A 40 18.44 2.06 -4.17
C VAL A 40 17.27 1.17 -4.60
N GLY A 41 16.50 0.68 -3.62
CA GLY A 41 15.40 -0.24 -3.88
C GLY A 41 14.48 0.39 -4.93
N LEU A 42 14.38 -0.24 -6.10
CA LEU A 42 13.60 0.28 -7.24
C LEU A 42 12.11 0.42 -6.89
N LEU A 43 11.67 -0.32 -5.88
CA LEU A 43 10.30 -0.39 -5.40
C LEU A 43 10.25 -0.07 -3.90
N GLN A 44 9.30 0.76 -3.50
CA GLN A 44 8.98 1.08 -2.11
C GLN A 44 7.59 0.54 -1.79
N VAL A 45 7.46 -0.30 -0.76
CA VAL A 45 6.15 -0.79 -0.30
C VAL A 45 5.88 -0.25 1.08
N GLU A 46 4.79 0.47 1.25
CA GLU A 46 4.44 1.12 2.51
C GLU A 46 2.93 1.32 2.67
N ARG A 47 2.50 1.71 3.88
CA ARG A 47 1.16 2.25 4.11
C ARG A 47 1.11 3.73 3.72
N ALA A 48 0.00 4.14 3.13
CA ALA A 48 -0.19 5.52 2.69
C ALA A 48 -0.31 6.47 3.89
N SER A 49 0.65 7.39 4.04
CA SER A 49 0.59 8.43 5.09
C SER A 49 -0.61 9.38 4.97
N SER A 50 -1.22 9.48 3.79
CA SER A 50 -2.43 10.26 3.53
C SER A 50 -3.21 9.71 2.33
N GLY A 51 -4.49 10.10 2.22
CA GLY A 51 -5.38 9.73 1.10
C GLY A 51 -5.22 10.54 -0.19
N ARG A 52 -4.17 11.37 -0.30
CA ARG A 52 -4.03 12.33 -1.42
C ARG A 52 -3.55 11.70 -2.72
N ALA A 53 -2.81 10.59 -2.63
CA ALA A 53 -2.20 9.92 -3.78
C ALA A 53 -3.29 9.30 -4.68
N SER A 54 -3.06 9.32 -5.99
CA SER A 54 -3.87 8.61 -6.97
C SER A 54 -3.04 7.49 -7.59
N CYS A 55 -3.65 6.31 -7.73
CA CYS A 55 -3.03 5.15 -8.37
C CYS A 55 -2.71 5.48 -9.84
N ARG A 56 -1.45 5.31 -10.26
CA ARG A 56 -1.03 5.63 -11.63
C ARG A 56 -1.71 4.76 -12.69
N ALA A 57 -2.12 3.55 -12.33
CA ALA A 57 -2.77 2.57 -13.20
C ALA A 57 -4.28 2.80 -13.33
N CYS A 58 -5.05 2.70 -12.23
CA CYS A 58 -6.51 2.84 -12.27
C CYS A 58 -7.04 4.27 -12.08
N LYS A 59 -6.18 5.25 -11.76
CA LYS A 59 -6.51 6.67 -11.52
C LYS A 59 -7.33 6.97 -10.26
N GLU A 60 -7.80 5.97 -9.55
CA GLU A 60 -8.52 6.12 -8.28
C GLU A 60 -7.59 6.57 -7.13
N LYS A 61 -8.18 7.13 -6.07
CA LYS A 61 -7.45 7.53 -4.85
C LYS A 61 -6.99 6.31 -4.06
N ILE A 62 -5.79 6.43 -3.46
CA ILE A 62 -5.26 5.48 -2.49
C ILE A 62 -5.61 6.00 -1.10
N SER A 63 -6.45 5.28 -0.36
CA SER A 63 -6.87 5.66 1.00
C SER A 63 -5.69 5.77 1.97
N LYS A 64 -5.81 6.64 2.99
CA LYS A 64 -4.87 6.68 4.11
C LYS A 64 -4.77 5.30 4.76
N ASP A 65 -3.56 4.95 5.21
CA ASP A 65 -3.20 3.69 5.87
C ASP A 65 -3.33 2.42 5.01
N ALA A 66 -3.81 2.52 3.76
CA ALA A 66 -3.80 1.42 2.80
C ALA A 66 -2.38 1.16 2.26
N TYR A 67 -2.07 -0.10 1.94
CA TYR A 67 -0.80 -0.44 1.30
C TYR A 67 -0.72 0.12 -0.12
N ARG A 68 0.48 0.58 -0.50
CA ARG A 68 0.81 1.08 -1.83
C ARG A 68 2.23 0.70 -2.25
N VAL A 69 2.44 0.63 -3.56
CA VAL A 69 3.74 0.40 -4.18
C VAL A 69 4.19 1.68 -4.87
N GLY A 70 5.38 2.15 -4.53
CA GLY A 70 6.05 3.32 -5.07
C GLY A 70 7.17 2.92 -6.03
N MET A 71 7.25 3.59 -7.17
CA MET A 71 8.33 3.47 -8.15
C MET A 71 8.88 4.84 -8.50
N GLN A 72 10.18 4.96 -8.74
CA GLN A 72 10.74 6.18 -9.31
C GLN A 72 10.33 6.31 -10.78
N ALA A 73 9.85 7.49 -11.16
CA ALA A 73 9.55 7.86 -12.53
C ALA A 73 10.03 9.30 -12.81
N TRP A 74 10.32 9.61 -14.06
CA TRP A 74 10.57 10.99 -14.48
C TRP A 74 9.23 11.66 -14.82
N ALA A 75 8.90 12.77 -14.17
CA ALA A 75 7.72 13.55 -14.47
C ALA A 75 8.03 15.04 -14.35
N SER A 76 7.63 15.84 -15.35
CA SER A 76 7.83 17.29 -15.34
C SER A 76 9.29 17.71 -15.07
N GLY A 77 10.25 17.02 -15.70
CA GLY A 77 11.68 17.35 -15.59
C GLY A 77 12.36 16.92 -14.27
N ARG A 78 11.69 16.15 -13.41
CA ARG A 78 12.24 15.70 -12.13
C ARG A 78 11.91 14.23 -11.84
N GLN A 79 12.74 13.58 -11.01
CA GLN A 79 12.38 12.28 -10.43
C GLN A 79 11.25 12.46 -9.41
N VAL A 80 10.22 11.64 -9.53
CA VAL A 80 9.11 11.57 -8.58
C VAL A 80 8.79 10.12 -8.27
N THR A 81 8.26 9.86 -7.08
CA THR A 81 7.66 8.55 -6.78
C THR A 81 6.22 8.52 -7.30
N VAL A 82 5.92 7.57 -8.18
CA VAL A 82 4.54 7.26 -8.60
C VAL A 82 3.99 6.11 -7.77
N TRP A 83 2.73 6.25 -7.35
CA TRP A 83 2.08 5.29 -6.47
C TRP A 83 1.07 4.42 -7.21
N GLN A 84 0.98 3.15 -6.83
CA GLN A 84 -0.03 2.22 -7.32
C GLN A 84 -0.62 1.38 -6.17
N HIS A 85 -1.86 0.90 -6.34
CA HIS A 85 -2.36 -0.18 -5.50
C HIS A 85 -1.53 -1.45 -5.74
N PRO A 86 -1.33 -2.31 -4.72
CA PRO A 86 -0.58 -3.56 -4.88
C PRO A 86 -1.09 -4.44 -6.03
N LEU A 87 -2.41 -4.63 -6.14
CA LEU A 87 -3.00 -5.41 -7.22
C LEU A 87 -2.85 -4.74 -8.60
N CYS A 88 -2.91 -3.41 -8.66
CA CYS A 88 -2.67 -2.69 -9.91
C CYS A 88 -1.22 -2.84 -10.39
N PHE A 89 -0.27 -2.85 -9.45
CA PHE A 89 1.14 -3.07 -9.76
C PHE A 89 1.37 -4.48 -10.31
N VAL A 90 0.91 -5.53 -9.61
CA VAL A 90 1.12 -6.92 -10.04
C VAL A 90 0.55 -7.18 -11.43
N ARG A 91 -0.66 -6.69 -11.73
CA ARG A 91 -1.31 -6.87 -13.04
C ARG A 91 -0.52 -6.27 -14.22
N GLY A 92 0.25 -5.21 -13.98
CA GLY A 92 0.99 -4.51 -15.03
C GLY A 92 2.49 -4.81 -15.06
N ALA A 93 3.07 -5.27 -13.96
CA ALA A 93 4.52 -5.37 -13.77
C ALA A 93 5.03 -6.81 -13.65
N VAL A 94 4.16 -7.79 -13.41
CA VAL A 94 4.57 -9.18 -13.19
C VAL A 94 4.06 -10.05 -14.32
N ARG A 95 4.99 -10.67 -15.07
CA ARG A 95 4.67 -11.81 -15.91
C ARG A 95 4.64 -13.05 -15.03
N VAL A 96 3.47 -13.67 -14.90
CA VAL A 96 3.33 -14.91 -14.13
C VAL A 96 3.53 -16.08 -15.09
N GLU A 97 4.61 -16.84 -14.88
CA GLU A 97 4.86 -18.09 -15.58
C GLU A 97 4.54 -19.25 -14.63
N LYS A 98 3.87 -20.28 -15.14
CA LYS A 98 3.58 -21.48 -14.36
C LYS A 98 4.86 -22.29 -14.25
N VAL A 99 5.41 -22.39 -13.04
CA VAL A 99 6.53 -23.29 -12.76
C VAL A 99 5.94 -24.62 -12.31
N ASP A 100 5.92 -25.60 -13.22
CA ASP A 100 5.58 -26.98 -12.86
C ASP A 100 6.69 -27.52 -11.95
N ARG A 101 6.37 -27.68 -10.66
CA ARG A 101 7.20 -28.45 -9.73
C ARG A 101 6.75 -29.89 -9.91
N GLY A 102 7.54 -30.67 -10.65
CA GLY A 102 7.28 -32.08 -10.91
C GLY A 102 7.16 -32.93 -9.66
#